data_AF-A0A1N6QBU0-F1
#
_entry.id   AF-A0A1N6QBU0-F1
#
_cell.length_a   1.000
_cell.length_b   1.000
_cell.length_c   1.000
_cell.angle_alpha   90.00
_cell.angle_beta   90.00
_cell.angle_gamma   90.00
#
_symmetry.space_group_name_H-M   'P 1'
#
loop_
_entity.id
_entity.type
_entity.pdbx_description
1 polymer ?
#
loop_
_entity_poly.entity_id
_entity_poly.type
_entity_poly.pdbx_seq_one_letter_code
_entity_poly.pdbx_strand_id
1 'polypeptide(L)'
;MTNTTHSLPLAERKTAVEEMLKSLEDKTDFASSLMRSSLDSHLSDVREQLNESETSSDQREVVEMRLSGASVDSGTTPAQLLSNVLKHFNSGIARAAHKIVTGRDSQKTSSAIHELLDLRFYRLQPGSARVTLTASSNGDLAGNTTKETLDQVFNFLESLDSEERFIDQVSNIGLNSLNSFNALANDIAKSSLSVSLNWPDAESGRSHSWRAGKAEFELLKARTKSIDIRRTSVERLDGIVTLVGEKGVLSLRTDAGEEVRARFSEKLLDSVQASCHLGSKITADFDVTTIGNTTVQVQKKSYLLKQIV
;
A
#
# COMPACT_ATOMS: atom_id res chain seq x y z
N MET A 1 -38.71 10.27 29.46
CA MET A 1 -38.47 9.94 28.04
C MET A 1 -37.65 8.68 28.01
N THR A 2 -38.20 7.61 27.43
CA THR A 2 -37.66 6.24 27.50
C THR A 2 -36.42 6.09 26.63
N ASN A 3 -35.43 5.40 27.18
CA ASN A 3 -34.07 5.23 26.67
C ASN A 3 -34.05 4.15 25.56
N THR A 4 -34.78 4.37 24.45
CA THR A 4 -34.98 3.40 23.36
C THR A 4 -33.89 3.43 22.28
N THR A 5 -32.92 4.34 22.37
CA THR A 5 -31.83 4.48 21.38
C THR A 5 -30.74 3.41 21.49
N HIS A 6 -30.66 2.66 22.60
CA HIS A 6 -29.63 1.62 22.77
C HIS A 6 -29.92 0.30 22.05
N SER A 7 -31.15 0.09 21.54
CA SER A 7 -31.54 -1.16 20.86
C SER A 7 -31.56 -1.07 19.34
N LEU A 8 -31.25 0.09 18.75
CA LEU A 8 -31.26 0.29 17.31
C LEU A 8 -29.90 -0.08 16.67
N PRO A 9 -29.87 -0.56 15.40
CA PRO A 9 -28.63 -0.67 14.63
C PRO A 9 -27.84 0.65 14.61
N LEU A 10 -26.51 0.57 14.60
CA LEU A 10 -25.63 1.75 14.75
C LEU A 10 -25.91 2.86 13.70
N ALA A 11 -26.27 2.49 12.46
CA ALA A 11 -26.63 3.45 11.41
C ALA A 11 -27.95 4.21 11.70
N GLU A 12 -28.94 3.52 12.27
CA GLU A 12 -30.21 4.12 12.69
C GLU A 12 -30.02 5.00 13.93
N ARG A 13 -29.14 4.58 14.86
CA ARG A 13 -28.74 5.40 16.03
C ARG A 13 -28.10 6.71 15.62
N LYS A 14 -27.19 6.69 14.64
CA LYS A 14 -26.57 7.90 14.08
C LYS A 14 -27.63 8.85 13.53
N THR A 15 -28.53 8.34 12.69
CA THR A 15 -29.59 9.13 12.05
C THR A 15 -30.52 9.76 13.09
N ALA A 16 -30.93 9.01 14.12
CA ALA A 16 -31.78 9.51 15.19
C ALA A 16 -31.11 10.62 16.03
N VAL A 17 -29.81 10.50 16.32
CA VAL A 17 -29.05 11.53 17.06
C VAL A 17 -28.86 12.79 16.20
N GLU A 18 -28.61 12.63 14.90
CA GLU A 18 -28.51 13.76 13.95
C GLU A 18 -29.85 14.52 13.82
N GLU A 19 -30.98 13.82 13.81
CA GLU A 19 -32.32 14.44 13.82
C GLU A 19 -32.60 15.19 15.14
N MET A 20 -32.19 14.62 16.28
CA MET A 20 -32.32 15.28 17.59
C MET A 20 -31.49 16.58 17.65
N LEU A 21 -30.25 16.56 17.15
CA LEU A 21 -29.41 17.76 17.05
C LEU A 21 -30.05 18.83 16.16
N LYS A 22 -30.59 18.42 15.00
CA LYS A 22 -31.29 19.33 14.08
C LYS A 22 -32.53 19.97 14.71
N SER A 23 -33.28 19.22 15.52
CA SER A 23 -34.45 19.75 16.25
C SER A 23 -34.10 20.79 17.33
N LEU A 24 -32.81 20.87 17.69
CA LEU A 24 -32.31 21.80 18.68
C LEU A 24 -31.68 23.05 18.05
N GLU A 25 -31.40 23.13 16.73
CA GLU A 25 -30.63 24.21 16.05
C GLU A 25 -31.10 25.64 16.37
N ASP A 26 -32.42 25.85 16.53
CA ASP A 26 -33.00 27.18 16.78
C ASP A 26 -33.12 27.53 18.28
N LYS A 27 -32.78 26.61 19.19
CA LYS A 27 -32.94 26.80 20.65
C LYS A 27 -31.64 27.21 21.34
N THR A 28 -31.59 28.42 21.90
CA THR A 28 -30.38 29.01 22.49
C THR A 28 -30.35 28.99 24.02
N ASP A 29 -31.33 28.38 24.69
CA ASP A 29 -31.36 28.30 26.14
C ASP A 29 -30.27 27.35 26.69
N PHE A 30 -29.87 27.59 27.94
CA PHE A 30 -28.78 26.84 28.60
C PHE A 30 -29.02 25.33 28.60
N ALA A 31 -30.26 24.88 28.82
CA ALA A 31 -30.58 23.46 28.81
C ALA A 31 -30.42 22.86 27.40
N SER A 32 -30.87 23.55 26.36
CA SER A 32 -30.61 23.15 24.97
C SER A 32 -29.13 23.12 24.62
N SER A 33 -28.32 24.08 25.11
CA SER A 33 -26.87 24.07 24.91
C SER A 33 -26.19 22.86 25.56
N LEU A 34 -26.57 22.52 26.80
CA LEU A 34 -26.07 21.33 27.50
C LEU A 34 -26.51 20.04 26.78
N MET A 35 -27.76 19.97 26.32
CA MET A 35 -28.28 18.83 25.55
C MET A 35 -27.56 18.67 24.22
N ARG A 36 -27.27 19.76 23.49
CA ARG A 36 -26.49 19.72 22.24
C ARG A 36 -25.08 19.17 22.49
N SER A 37 -24.38 19.67 23.51
CA SER A 37 -23.04 19.18 23.86
C SER A 37 -23.05 17.68 24.21
N SER A 38 -24.05 17.23 24.97
CA SER A 38 -24.22 15.81 25.29
C SER A 38 -24.53 14.96 24.06
N LEU A 39 -25.38 15.44 23.15
CA LEU A 39 -25.74 14.74 21.92
C LEU A 39 -24.59 14.73 20.91
N ASP A 40 -23.80 15.79 20.82
CA ASP A 40 -22.58 15.84 20.00
C ASP A 40 -21.55 14.83 20.51
N SER A 41 -21.34 14.75 21.82
CA SER A 41 -20.48 13.72 22.42
C SER A 41 -21.01 12.31 22.10
N HIS A 42 -22.32 12.10 22.25
CA HIS A 42 -22.93 10.80 21.93
C HIS A 42 -22.83 10.44 20.45
N LEU A 43 -22.98 11.43 19.56
CA LEU A 43 -22.80 11.25 18.12
C LEU A 43 -21.36 10.89 17.78
N SER A 44 -20.39 11.49 18.47
CA SER A 44 -18.97 11.11 18.38
C SER A 44 -18.77 9.65 18.76
N ASP A 45 -19.33 9.20 19.89
CA ASP A 45 -19.22 7.80 20.35
C ASP A 45 -19.87 6.82 19.36
N VAL A 46 -21.05 7.14 18.82
CA VAL A 46 -21.75 6.30 17.84
C VAL A 46 -20.96 6.22 16.53
N ARG A 47 -20.33 7.33 16.11
CA ARG A 47 -19.44 7.35 14.93
C ARG A 47 -18.18 6.52 15.15
N GLU A 48 -17.61 6.55 16.34
CA GLU A 48 -16.47 5.71 16.71
C GLU A 48 -16.84 4.23 16.67
N GLN A 49 -17.98 3.83 17.24
CA GLN A 49 -18.49 2.45 17.18
C GLN A 49 -18.73 1.98 15.74
N LEU A 50 -19.26 2.85 14.88
CA LEU A 50 -19.42 2.55 13.45
C LEU A 50 -18.06 2.35 12.76
N ASN A 51 -17.11 3.26 12.97
CA ASN A 51 -15.78 3.16 12.39
C ASN A 51 -15.02 1.92 12.87
N GLU A 52 -15.17 1.54 14.14
CA GLU A 52 -14.61 0.30 14.68
C GLU A 52 -15.24 -0.92 13.99
N SER A 53 -16.57 -0.93 13.82
CA SER A 53 -17.24 -2.03 13.11
C SER A 53 -16.82 -2.15 11.64
N GLU A 54 -16.62 -1.04 10.93
CA GLU A 54 -16.12 -1.02 9.55
C GLU A 54 -14.66 -1.48 9.47
N THR A 55 -13.81 -1.05 10.40
CA THR A 55 -12.40 -1.46 10.47
C THR A 55 -12.25 -2.93 10.88
N SER A 56 -13.24 -3.47 11.60
CA SER A 56 -13.34 -4.89 11.97
C SER A 56 -13.93 -5.76 10.86
N SER A 57 -14.50 -5.15 9.81
CA SER A 57 -15.03 -5.86 8.65
C SER A 57 -13.92 -6.13 7.63
N ASP A 58 -14.05 -7.18 6.82
CA ASP A 58 -13.10 -7.60 5.76
C ASP A 58 -12.86 -6.54 4.66
N GLN A 59 -13.36 -5.31 4.82
CA GLN A 59 -13.35 -4.25 3.82
C GLN A 59 -12.17 -3.28 3.95
N ARG A 60 -11.31 -3.41 4.96
CA ARG A 60 -10.11 -2.57 5.11
C ARG A 60 -8.88 -3.37 5.51
N GLU A 61 -7.77 -3.07 4.86
CA GLU A 61 -6.46 -3.55 5.27
C GLU A 61 -5.96 -2.72 6.44
N VAL A 62 -5.50 -3.37 7.51
CA VAL A 62 -5.01 -2.70 8.72
C VAL A 62 -3.51 -2.91 8.85
N VAL A 63 -2.73 -1.85 8.70
CA VAL A 63 -1.28 -1.87 8.92
C VAL A 63 -0.95 -1.21 10.25
N GLU A 64 -0.29 -1.93 11.13
CA GLU A 64 0.21 -1.41 12.39
C GLU A 64 1.69 -1.06 12.28
N MET A 65 2.03 0.19 12.58
CA MET A 65 3.40 0.66 12.70
C MET A 65 3.70 0.99 14.15
N ARG A 66 4.83 0.51 14.68
CA ARG A 66 5.30 0.80 16.04
C ARG A 66 6.72 1.34 16.00
N LEU A 67 6.93 2.55 16.49
CA LEU A 67 8.25 3.10 16.77
C LEU A 67 8.65 2.76 18.20
N SER A 68 9.88 2.30 18.42
CA SER A 68 10.40 1.97 19.75
C SER A 68 11.79 2.57 19.97
N GLY A 69 12.02 3.12 21.16
CA GLY A 69 13.28 3.74 21.56
C GLY A 69 13.09 4.88 22.57
N ALA A 70 14.20 5.34 23.15
CA ALA A 70 14.18 6.22 24.32
C ALA A 70 13.37 7.52 24.15
N SER A 71 13.28 8.07 22.93
CA SER A 71 12.54 9.30 22.65
C SER A 71 11.03 9.10 22.42
N VAL A 72 10.55 7.85 22.36
CA VAL A 72 9.14 7.51 22.10
C VAL A 72 8.52 6.56 23.13
N ASP A 73 9.33 5.94 23.98
CA ASP A 73 8.86 4.98 24.99
C ASP A 73 8.09 5.66 26.15
N SER A 74 8.16 6.99 26.27
CA SER A 74 7.42 7.78 27.27
C SER A 74 5.95 8.05 26.91
N GLY A 75 5.45 7.51 25.80
CA GLY A 75 4.08 7.79 25.33
C GLY A 75 3.96 9.10 24.53
N THR A 76 5.07 9.75 24.22
CA THR A 76 5.10 10.97 23.40
C THR A 76 5.97 10.75 22.17
N THR A 77 5.76 11.49 21.09
CA THR A 77 6.60 11.41 19.89
C THR A 77 6.68 12.78 19.25
N PRO A 78 7.88 13.23 18.82
CA PRO A 78 8.00 14.48 18.10
C PRO A 78 7.09 14.49 16.86
N ALA A 79 6.20 15.47 16.76
CA ALA A 79 5.22 15.55 15.65
C ALA A 79 5.89 15.55 14.27
N GLN A 80 7.05 16.22 14.15
CA GLN A 80 7.84 16.23 12.92
C GLN A 80 8.33 14.84 12.51
N LEU A 81 8.77 14.03 13.48
CA LEU A 81 9.26 12.68 13.23
C LEU A 81 8.11 11.79 12.74
N LEU A 82 6.98 11.82 13.44
CA LEU A 82 5.78 11.07 13.05
C LEU A 82 5.29 11.48 11.65
N SER A 83 5.24 12.78 11.38
CA SER A 83 4.84 13.31 10.07
C SER A 83 5.75 12.83 8.93
N ASN A 84 7.07 12.89 9.12
CA ASN A 84 8.03 12.39 8.13
C ASN A 84 7.90 10.88 7.90
N VAL A 85 7.79 10.11 8.98
CA VAL A 85 7.63 8.64 8.93
C VAL A 85 6.38 8.28 8.11
N LEU A 86 5.25 8.88 8.45
CA LEU A 86 3.99 8.66 7.73
C LEU A 86 4.06 9.09 6.27
N LYS A 87 4.67 10.26 6.00
CA LYS A 87 4.87 10.77 4.65
C LYS A 87 5.68 9.81 3.79
N HIS A 88 6.81 9.33 4.28
CA HIS A 88 7.70 8.43 3.53
C HIS A 88 7.06 7.05 3.35
N PHE A 89 6.37 6.54 4.37
CA PHE A 89 5.64 5.28 4.28
C PHE A 89 4.52 5.35 3.25
N ASN A 90 3.65 6.36 3.33
CA ASN A 90 2.57 6.60 2.35
C ASN A 90 3.12 6.78 0.93
N SER A 91 4.21 7.55 0.78
CA SER A 91 4.86 7.73 -0.52
C SER A 91 5.45 6.44 -1.08
N GLY A 92 5.97 5.54 -0.23
CA GLY A 92 6.46 4.22 -0.63
C GLY A 92 5.33 3.34 -1.17
N ILE A 93 4.24 3.22 -0.41
CA ILE A 93 3.07 2.42 -0.83
C ILE A 93 2.45 2.99 -2.10
N ALA A 94 2.20 4.30 -2.17
CA ALA A 94 1.58 4.92 -3.35
C ALA A 94 2.42 4.74 -4.62
N ARG A 95 3.75 4.82 -4.52
CA ARG A 95 4.64 4.59 -5.67
C ARG A 95 4.70 3.12 -6.07
N ALA A 96 4.66 2.20 -5.11
CA ALA A 96 4.54 0.78 -5.38
C ALA A 96 3.22 0.47 -6.10
N ALA A 97 2.09 0.99 -5.60
CA ALA A 97 0.78 0.84 -6.24
C ALA A 97 0.79 1.37 -7.67
N HIS A 98 1.34 2.57 -7.89
CA HIS A 98 1.48 3.12 -9.23
C HIS A 98 2.28 2.19 -10.16
N LYS A 99 3.41 1.64 -9.70
CA LYS A 99 4.22 0.70 -10.47
C LYS A 99 3.46 -0.61 -10.75
N ILE A 100 2.71 -1.11 -9.78
CA ILE A 100 1.92 -2.35 -9.91
C ILE A 100 0.81 -2.17 -10.93
N VAL A 101 0.02 -1.09 -10.81
CA VAL A 101 -1.13 -0.79 -11.67
C VAL A 101 -0.71 -0.42 -13.10
N THR A 102 0.30 0.43 -13.25
CA THR A 102 0.66 1.00 -14.56
C THR A 102 1.83 0.28 -15.22
N GLY A 103 2.57 -0.53 -14.47
CA GLY A 103 3.85 -1.09 -14.89
C GLY A 103 5.00 -0.08 -14.94
N ARG A 104 4.75 1.22 -14.67
CA ARG A 104 5.74 2.30 -14.78
C ARG A 104 6.19 2.81 -13.43
N ASP A 105 7.51 2.99 -13.31
CA ASP A 105 8.10 3.60 -12.13
C ASP A 105 7.99 5.13 -12.24
N SER A 106 7.46 5.78 -11.21
CA SER A 106 7.21 7.23 -11.21
C SER A 106 7.50 7.85 -9.85
N GLN A 107 8.08 9.05 -9.87
CA GLN A 107 8.25 9.87 -8.66
C GLN A 107 6.93 10.50 -8.21
N LYS A 108 6.03 10.77 -9.17
CA LYS A 108 4.73 11.40 -8.95
C LYS A 108 3.62 10.36 -9.07
N THR A 109 2.77 10.29 -8.07
CA THR A 109 1.57 9.45 -8.05
C THR A 109 0.36 10.32 -8.36
N SER A 110 -0.58 9.80 -9.16
CA SER A 110 -1.83 10.50 -9.47
C SER A 110 -2.78 10.50 -8.26
N SER A 111 -3.73 11.43 -8.23
CA SER A 111 -4.80 11.42 -7.22
C SER A 111 -5.58 10.11 -7.24
N ALA A 112 -5.80 9.54 -8.43
CA ALA A 112 -6.45 8.23 -8.58
C ALA A 112 -5.77 7.10 -7.80
N ILE A 113 -4.43 7.07 -7.71
CA ILE A 113 -3.73 6.06 -6.90
C ILE A 113 -3.94 6.31 -5.40
N HIS A 114 -3.99 7.57 -4.99
CA HIS A 114 -4.26 7.91 -3.58
C HIS A 114 -5.71 7.61 -3.18
N GLU A 115 -6.67 7.86 -4.08
CA GLU A 115 -8.08 7.52 -3.91
C GLU A 115 -8.29 6.01 -3.89
N LEU A 116 -7.60 5.26 -4.75
CA LEU A 116 -7.64 3.79 -4.78
C LEU A 116 -7.14 3.19 -3.47
N LEU A 117 -5.99 3.66 -2.96
CA LEU A 117 -5.42 3.12 -1.72
C LEU A 117 -6.19 3.59 -0.47
N ASP A 118 -6.67 4.83 -0.49
CA ASP A 118 -7.35 5.50 0.63
C ASP A 118 -6.64 5.26 1.98
N LEU A 119 -5.32 5.46 2.01
CA LEU A 119 -4.51 5.28 3.22
C LEU A 119 -4.85 6.35 4.25
N ARG A 120 -5.48 5.93 5.35
CA ARG A 120 -5.92 6.82 6.43
C ARG A 120 -5.20 6.50 7.72
N PHE A 121 -4.85 7.56 8.44
CA PHE A 121 -4.46 7.47 9.84
C PHE A 121 -5.70 7.16 10.67
N TYR A 122 -5.69 6.05 11.42
CA TYR A 122 -6.83 5.63 12.23
C TYR A 122 -6.70 6.09 13.68
N ARG A 123 -5.64 5.67 14.38
CA ARG A 123 -5.44 6.05 15.79
C ARG A 123 -3.99 5.96 16.24
N LEU A 124 -3.68 6.72 17.29
CA LEU A 124 -2.51 6.50 18.14
C LEU A 124 -2.94 5.64 19.32
N GLN A 125 -2.17 4.59 19.63
CA GLN A 125 -2.41 3.79 20.85
C GLN A 125 -1.47 4.21 21.99
N PRO A 126 -1.93 4.18 23.26
CA PRO A 126 -1.08 4.46 24.42
C PRO A 126 0.12 3.52 24.52
N GLY A 127 1.28 4.05 24.95
CA GLY A 127 2.57 3.34 25.01
C GLY A 127 3.55 3.85 23.96
N SER A 128 4.43 2.99 23.43
CA SER A 128 5.29 3.29 22.27
C SER A 128 4.47 3.90 21.11
N ALA A 129 5.06 4.77 20.29
CA ALA A 129 4.36 5.42 19.17
C ALA A 129 3.82 4.38 18.18
N ARG A 130 2.56 3.98 18.39
CA ARG A 130 1.89 2.98 17.56
C ARG A 130 0.81 3.67 16.75
N VAL A 131 0.92 3.51 15.44
CA VAL A 131 0.06 4.11 14.45
C VAL A 131 -0.65 2.99 13.71
N THR A 132 -1.97 3.04 13.71
CA THR A 132 -2.77 2.18 12.87
C THR A 132 -3.11 2.94 11.59
N LEU A 133 -2.80 2.33 10.44
CA LEU A 133 -3.18 2.82 9.12
C LEU A 133 -4.22 1.87 8.55
N THR A 134 -5.27 2.42 7.95
CA THR A 134 -6.26 1.64 7.20
C THR A 134 -6.12 1.95 5.72
N ALA A 135 -6.26 0.95 4.87
CA ALA A 135 -6.34 1.11 3.43
C ALA A 135 -7.65 0.52 2.92
N SER A 136 -8.17 1.03 1.80
CA SER A 136 -9.39 0.50 1.18
C SER A 136 -9.15 -0.92 0.65
N SER A 137 -9.92 -1.91 1.11
CA SER A 137 -9.97 -3.25 0.49
C SER A 137 -11.12 -3.36 -0.51
N ASN A 138 -11.83 -2.26 -0.83
CA ASN A 138 -12.90 -2.30 -1.82
C ASN A 138 -12.30 -2.74 -3.15
N GLY A 139 -12.74 -3.91 -3.61
CA GLY A 139 -12.37 -4.43 -4.91
C GLY A 139 -12.93 -3.51 -5.98
N ASP A 140 -12.07 -2.68 -6.55
CA ASP A 140 -12.31 -2.21 -7.90
C ASP A 140 -12.49 -3.42 -8.82
N LEU A 141 -13.18 -3.24 -9.94
CA LEU A 141 -13.39 -4.24 -10.99
C LEU A 141 -12.09 -4.94 -11.47
N ALA A 142 -10.91 -4.47 -11.03
CA ALA A 142 -9.57 -5.00 -11.28
C ALA A 142 -8.97 -5.89 -10.15
N GLY A 143 -9.70 -6.20 -9.08
CA GLY A 143 -9.20 -6.94 -7.92
C GLY A 143 -8.49 -6.06 -6.87
N ASN A 144 -8.34 -6.57 -5.64
CA ASN A 144 -7.84 -5.83 -4.48
C ASN A 144 -6.37 -5.37 -4.65
N THR A 145 -6.18 -4.28 -5.40
CA THR A 145 -4.89 -3.67 -5.74
C THR A 145 -4.16 -3.16 -4.49
N THR A 146 -4.92 -2.71 -3.50
CA THR A 146 -4.38 -2.30 -2.19
C THR A 146 -3.68 -3.47 -1.51
N LYS A 147 -4.35 -4.62 -1.42
CA LYS A 147 -3.74 -5.83 -0.87
C LYS A 147 -2.52 -6.29 -1.66
N GLU A 148 -2.61 -6.34 -2.99
CA GLU A 148 -1.46 -6.71 -3.82
C GLU A 148 -0.28 -5.76 -3.56
N THR A 149 -0.55 -4.46 -3.41
CA THR A 149 0.48 -3.47 -3.09
C THR A 149 1.11 -3.74 -1.73
N LEU A 150 0.31 -3.99 -0.69
CA LEU A 150 0.80 -4.30 0.65
C LEU A 150 1.64 -5.57 0.65
N ASP A 151 1.17 -6.64 0.00
CA ASP A 151 1.92 -7.89 -0.13
C ASP A 151 3.28 -7.67 -0.80
N GLN A 152 3.33 -6.96 -1.94
CA GLN A 152 4.61 -6.65 -2.60
C GLN A 152 5.53 -5.77 -1.74
N VAL A 153 4.97 -4.81 -0.99
CA VAL A 153 5.76 -3.97 -0.07
C VAL A 153 6.32 -4.79 1.10
N PHE A 154 5.54 -5.66 1.73
CA PHE A 154 6.03 -6.50 2.82
C PHE A 154 7.02 -7.54 2.33
N ASN A 155 6.78 -8.19 1.18
CA ASN A 155 7.74 -9.10 0.57
C ASN A 155 9.07 -8.40 0.24
N PHE A 156 9.03 -7.13 -0.20
CA PHE A 156 10.22 -6.29 -0.35
C PHE A 156 10.95 -6.08 0.99
N LEU A 157 10.24 -5.66 2.04
CA LEU A 157 10.86 -5.41 3.35
C LEU A 157 11.47 -6.68 3.96
N GLU A 158 10.83 -7.82 3.75
CA GLU A 158 11.27 -9.16 4.19
C GLU A 158 12.44 -9.72 3.33
N SER A 159 12.69 -9.17 2.14
CA SER A 159 13.72 -9.68 1.20
C SER A 159 15.15 -9.20 1.47
N LEU A 160 15.37 -8.42 2.53
CA LEU A 160 16.69 -7.84 2.84
C LEU A 160 17.78 -8.89 3.14
N ASP A 161 17.43 -10.15 3.32
CA ASP A 161 18.34 -11.27 3.58
C ASP A 161 19.06 -11.77 2.31
N SER A 162 18.42 -11.71 1.14
CA SER A 162 18.95 -12.22 -0.12
C SER A 162 18.98 -11.14 -1.20
N GLU A 163 20.14 -10.98 -1.85
CA GLU A 163 20.29 -9.97 -2.92
C GLU A 163 19.41 -10.26 -4.13
N GLU A 164 19.30 -11.52 -4.53
CA GLU A 164 18.47 -11.92 -5.67
C GLU A 164 16.99 -11.62 -5.40
N ARG A 165 16.51 -11.99 -4.19
CA ARG A 165 15.14 -11.67 -3.76
C ARG A 165 14.94 -10.16 -3.66
N PHE A 166 15.91 -9.43 -3.14
CA PHE A 166 15.83 -7.98 -3.02
C PHE A 166 15.70 -7.30 -4.39
N ILE A 167 16.53 -7.68 -5.36
CA ILE A 167 16.46 -7.15 -6.74
C ILE A 167 15.13 -7.52 -7.40
N ASP A 168 14.67 -8.76 -7.21
CA ASP A 168 13.36 -9.21 -7.67
C ASP A 168 12.23 -8.33 -7.12
N GLN A 169 12.19 -8.12 -5.80
CA GLN A 169 11.16 -7.33 -5.17
C GLN A 169 11.24 -5.84 -5.53
N VAL A 170 12.44 -5.28 -5.67
CA VAL A 170 12.62 -3.91 -6.19
C VAL A 170 12.09 -3.78 -7.62
N SER A 171 12.22 -4.82 -8.46
CA SER A 171 11.65 -4.81 -9.80
C SER A 171 10.11 -4.74 -9.79
N ASN A 172 9.47 -5.29 -8.75
CA ASN A 172 8.03 -5.26 -8.56
C ASN A 172 7.54 -3.91 -8.01
N ILE A 173 8.18 -3.38 -6.96
CA ILE A 173 7.73 -2.13 -6.30
C ILE A 173 8.26 -0.85 -6.95
N GLY A 174 9.32 -0.93 -7.75
CA GLY A 174 9.97 0.21 -8.40
C GLY A 174 11.00 0.95 -7.53
N LEU A 175 11.93 1.64 -8.19
CA LEU A 175 13.03 2.36 -7.55
C LEU A 175 12.53 3.57 -6.77
N ASN A 176 11.48 4.25 -7.23
CA ASN A 176 10.96 5.41 -6.50
C ASN A 176 10.27 5.01 -5.19
N SER A 177 9.71 3.80 -5.13
CA SER A 177 9.22 3.20 -3.88
C SER A 177 10.38 2.84 -2.95
N LEU A 178 11.41 2.16 -3.46
CA LEU A 178 12.65 1.90 -2.72
C LEU A 178 13.26 3.17 -2.10
N ASN A 179 13.34 4.24 -2.88
CA ASN A 179 13.85 5.53 -2.42
C ASN A 179 13.01 6.14 -1.27
N SER A 180 11.68 5.95 -1.29
CA SER A 180 10.81 6.35 -0.17
C SER A 180 11.13 5.57 1.10
N PHE A 181 11.29 4.24 0.99
CA PHE A 181 11.60 3.40 2.15
C PHE A 181 13.03 3.63 2.67
N ASN A 182 13.98 3.95 1.80
CA ASN A 182 15.31 4.38 2.21
C ASN A 182 15.27 5.74 2.96
N ALA A 183 14.43 6.68 2.51
CA ALA A 183 14.22 7.95 3.23
C ALA A 183 13.56 7.73 4.60
N LEU A 184 12.56 6.84 4.67
CA LEU A 184 11.94 6.39 5.93
C LEU A 184 13.00 5.85 6.90
N ALA A 185 13.83 4.92 6.43
CA ALA A 185 14.91 4.33 7.23
C ALA A 185 15.92 5.38 7.71
N ASN A 186 16.24 6.38 6.88
CA ASN A 186 17.13 7.48 7.28
C ASN A 186 16.54 8.32 8.42
N ASP A 187 15.26 8.66 8.36
CA ASP A 187 14.62 9.49 9.38
C ASP A 187 14.47 8.75 10.71
N ILE A 188 14.14 7.45 10.68
CA ILE A 188 14.05 6.62 11.89
C ILE A 188 15.45 6.40 12.50
N ALA A 189 16.46 6.10 11.66
CA ALA A 189 17.83 5.88 12.13
C ALA A 189 18.47 7.13 12.74
N LYS A 190 18.20 8.33 12.21
CA LYS A 190 18.69 9.61 12.78
C LYS A 190 18.18 9.85 14.19
N SER A 191 16.99 9.34 14.51
CA SER A 191 16.38 9.45 15.84
C SER A 191 16.77 8.28 16.78
N SER A 192 17.69 7.41 16.37
CA SER A 192 18.09 6.21 17.13
C SER A 192 16.90 5.32 17.52
N LEU A 193 15.89 5.24 16.64
CA LEU A 193 14.70 4.45 16.85
C LEU A 193 14.76 3.13 16.08
N SER A 194 13.88 2.21 16.48
CA SER A 194 13.52 1.02 15.72
C SER A 194 12.06 1.10 15.28
N VAL A 195 11.71 0.37 14.22
CA VAL A 195 10.35 0.26 13.73
C VAL A 195 9.93 -1.21 13.66
N SER A 196 8.67 -1.48 13.97
CA SER A 196 8.00 -2.73 13.64
C SER A 196 6.77 -2.42 12.81
N LEU A 197 6.57 -3.16 11.73
CA LEU A 197 5.39 -3.14 10.88
C LEU A 197 4.72 -4.49 10.96
N ASN A 198 3.41 -4.51 11.15
CA ASN A 198 2.60 -5.71 11.10
C ASN A 198 1.39 -5.48 10.20
N TRP A 199 1.07 -6.47 9.38
CA TRP A 199 -0.13 -6.48 8.56
C TRP A 199 -0.69 -7.92 8.55
N PRO A 200 -1.85 -8.15 9.17
CA PRO A 200 -2.56 -9.41 9.03
C PRO A 200 -3.29 -9.44 7.69
N ASP A 201 -2.94 -10.39 6.82
CA ASP A 201 -3.72 -10.68 5.61
C ASP A 201 -4.88 -11.62 6.00
N ALA A 202 -6.08 -11.05 6.09
CA ALA A 202 -7.28 -11.77 6.50
C ALA A 202 -7.68 -12.90 5.53
N GLU A 203 -7.38 -12.76 4.23
CA GLU A 203 -7.82 -13.72 3.22
C GLU A 203 -6.87 -14.94 3.14
N SER A 204 -5.56 -14.72 3.26
CA SER A 204 -4.58 -15.83 3.25
C SER A 204 -4.34 -16.42 4.63
N GLY A 205 -4.74 -15.71 5.70
CA GLY A 205 -4.42 -16.07 7.09
C GLY A 205 -2.95 -15.86 7.45
N ARG A 206 -2.12 -15.32 6.54
CA ARG A 206 -0.72 -14.98 6.79
C ARG A 206 -0.65 -13.64 7.51
N SER A 207 0.15 -13.55 8.56
CA SER A 207 0.52 -12.25 9.15
C SER A 207 1.92 -11.89 8.69
N HIS A 208 2.04 -10.77 7.98
CA HIS A 208 3.33 -10.17 7.69
C HIS A 208 3.83 -9.41 8.92
N SER A 209 5.12 -9.55 9.20
CA SER A 209 5.77 -8.85 10.31
C SER A 209 7.21 -8.52 9.94
N TRP A 210 7.53 -7.24 9.98
CA TRP A 210 8.87 -6.74 9.70
C TRP A 210 9.35 -5.86 10.84
N ARG A 211 10.56 -6.12 11.33
CA ARG A 211 11.21 -5.29 12.35
C ARG A 211 12.56 -4.83 11.84
N ALA A 212 12.83 -3.54 12.00
CA ALA A 212 14.11 -2.95 11.63
C ALA A 212 14.63 -2.05 12.74
N GLY A 213 15.89 -2.26 13.09
CA GLY A 213 16.71 -1.36 13.89
C GLY A 213 17.88 -0.85 13.07
N LYS A 214 18.95 -0.48 13.78
CA LYS A 214 20.14 0.13 13.16
C LYS A 214 20.77 -0.77 12.09
N ALA A 215 20.91 -2.07 12.34
CA ALA A 215 21.56 -3.00 11.41
C ALA A 215 20.77 -3.14 10.10
N GLU A 216 19.45 -3.32 10.20
CA GLU A 216 18.56 -3.48 9.06
C GLU A 216 18.49 -2.20 8.21
N PHE A 217 18.50 -1.02 8.85
CA PHE A 217 18.54 0.25 8.12
C PHE A 217 19.87 0.46 7.39
N GLU A 218 21.00 0.11 7.99
CA GLU A 218 22.29 0.18 7.29
C GLU A 218 22.37 -0.81 6.12
N LEU A 219 21.81 -2.01 6.28
CA LEU A 219 21.70 -2.99 5.20
C LEU A 219 20.83 -2.49 4.06
N LEU A 220 19.65 -1.94 4.35
CA LEU A 220 18.76 -1.34 3.35
C LEU A 220 19.46 -0.20 2.60
N LYS A 221 20.17 0.69 3.31
CA LYS A 221 20.94 1.78 2.68
C LYS A 221 22.04 1.25 1.77
N ALA A 222 22.78 0.24 2.21
CA ALA A 222 23.85 -0.37 1.44
C ALA A 222 23.32 -0.99 0.14
N ARG A 223 22.25 -1.78 0.24
CA ARG A 223 21.61 -2.42 -0.93
C ARG A 223 20.93 -1.41 -1.87
N THR A 224 20.33 -0.35 -1.32
CA THR A 224 19.75 0.73 -2.14
C THR A 224 20.81 1.42 -2.99
N LYS A 225 22.00 1.67 -2.42
CA LYS A 225 23.12 2.30 -3.15
C LYS A 225 23.71 1.42 -4.23
N SER A 226 23.61 0.10 -4.10
CA SER A 226 24.19 -0.84 -5.04
C SER A 226 23.25 -1.18 -6.21
N ILE A 227 21.99 -0.76 -6.16
CA ILE A 227 21.05 -0.90 -7.28
C ILE A 227 21.38 0.13 -8.37
N ASP A 228 21.49 -0.37 -9.59
CA ASP A 228 21.71 0.39 -10.81
C ASP A 228 20.64 0.02 -11.85
N ILE A 229 20.01 1.05 -12.43
CA ILE A 229 19.02 0.91 -13.49
C ILE A 229 19.66 1.40 -14.78
N ARG A 230 20.04 0.45 -15.63
CA ARG A 230 21.01 0.72 -16.71
C ARG A 230 20.38 1.06 -18.05
N ARG A 231 19.16 0.59 -18.35
CA ARG A 231 18.56 0.83 -19.67
C ARG A 231 17.07 0.56 -19.69
N THR A 232 16.32 1.45 -20.34
CA THR A 232 15.00 1.16 -20.90
C THR A 232 15.15 1.12 -22.42
N SER A 233 14.91 -0.03 -23.05
CA SER A 233 14.92 -0.20 -24.51
C SER A 233 13.64 -0.87 -24.99
N VAL A 234 13.21 -0.58 -26.20
CA VAL A 234 12.12 -1.33 -26.83
C VAL A 234 12.71 -2.59 -27.45
N GLU A 235 12.28 -3.76 -26.99
CA GLU A 235 12.62 -5.06 -27.58
C GLU A 235 11.35 -5.68 -28.19
N ARG A 236 11.43 -6.15 -29.44
CA ARG A 236 10.36 -6.92 -30.09
C ARG A 236 10.62 -8.40 -29.85
N LEU A 237 9.63 -9.10 -29.31
CA LEU A 237 9.74 -10.53 -28.99
C LEU A 237 8.62 -11.32 -29.68
N ASP A 238 9.01 -12.49 -30.18
CA ASP A 238 8.11 -13.51 -30.71
C ASP A 238 8.04 -14.68 -29.72
N GLY A 239 6.82 -15.14 -29.43
CA GLY A 239 6.66 -16.24 -28.47
C GLY A 239 5.25 -16.79 -28.38
N ILE A 240 5.14 -17.90 -27.65
CA ILE A 240 3.87 -18.57 -27.36
C ILE A 240 3.36 -18.08 -26.01
N VAL A 241 2.11 -17.62 -25.95
CA VAL A 241 1.47 -17.17 -24.71
C VAL A 241 1.31 -18.34 -23.74
N THR A 242 1.98 -18.27 -22.59
CA THR A 242 1.89 -19.28 -21.52
C THR A 242 0.95 -18.86 -20.40
N LEU A 243 0.72 -17.56 -20.21
CA LEU A 243 -0.19 -17.03 -19.21
C LEU A 243 -0.77 -15.70 -19.67
N VAL A 244 -2.07 -15.53 -19.52
CA VAL A 244 -2.73 -14.23 -19.53
C VAL A 244 -3.42 -14.07 -18.19
N GLY A 245 -2.84 -13.24 -17.34
CA GLY A 245 -3.43 -12.88 -16.06
C GLY A 245 -4.43 -11.76 -16.25
N GLU A 246 -5.58 -11.87 -15.59
CA GLU A 246 -6.61 -10.82 -15.55
C GLU A 246 -6.09 -9.50 -14.97
N LYS A 247 -5.00 -9.56 -14.19
CA LYS A 247 -4.39 -8.44 -13.45
C LYS A 247 -3.16 -7.82 -14.14
N GLY A 248 -3.17 -7.71 -15.47
CA GLY A 248 -2.10 -7.00 -16.18
C GLY A 248 -0.77 -7.77 -16.29
N VAL A 249 -0.80 -9.10 -16.29
CA VAL A 249 0.39 -9.95 -16.46
C VAL A 249 0.25 -10.81 -17.70
N LEU A 250 1.26 -10.79 -18.57
CA LEU A 250 1.37 -11.63 -19.76
C LEU A 250 2.68 -12.42 -19.68
N SER A 251 2.62 -13.74 -19.77
CA SER A 251 3.82 -14.58 -19.90
C SER A 251 3.91 -15.18 -21.29
N LEU A 252 5.13 -15.16 -21.83
CA LEU A 252 5.46 -15.61 -23.18
C LEU A 252 6.65 -16.56 -23.09
N ARG A 253 6.57 -17.68 -23.80
CA ARG A 253 7.74 -18.53 -24.04
C ARG A 253 8.32 -18.19 -25.41
N THR A 254 9.54 -17.69 -25.42
CA THR A 254 10.24 -17.33 -26.67
C THR A 254 10.63 -18.59 -27.44
N ASP A 255 10.97 -18.44 -28.73
CA ASP A 255 11.48 -19.54 -29.55
C ASP A 255 12.81 -20.11 -29.01
N ALA A 256 13.54 -19.36 -28.17
CA ALA A 256 14.74 -19.81 -27.46
C ALA A 256 14.42 -20.65 -26.19
N GLY A 257 13.15 -20.83 -25.84
CA GLY A 257 12.70 -21.56 -24.66
C GLY A 257 12.68 -20.74 -23.37
N GLU A 258 13.04 -19.46 -23.41
CA GLU A 258 13.01 -18.57 -22.24
C GLU A 258 11.58 -18.11 -21.94
N GLU A 259 11.22 -18.09 -20.66
CA GLU A 259 9.93 -17.53 -20.20
C GLU A 259 10.09 -16.06 -19.83
N VAL A 260 9.40 -15.21 -20.59
CA VAL A 260 9.35 -13.76 -20.41
C VAL A 260 8.02 -13.40 -19.76
N ARG A 261 8.09 -12.90 -18.53
CA ARG A 261 6.93 -12.38 -17.80
C ARG A 261 6.91 -10.86 -17.91
N ALA A 262 5.90 -10.34 -18.61
CA ALA A 262 5.67 -8.93 -18.83
C ALA A 262 4.44 -8.41 -18.06
N ARG A 263 4.49 -7.16 -17.62
CA ARG A 263 3.30 -6.43 -17.15
C ARG A 263 2.68 -5.63 -18.28
N PHE A 264 1.40 -5.32 -18.20
CA PHE A 264 0.71 -4.42 -19.13
C PHE A 264 -0.29 -3.55 -18.37
N SER A 265 -0.50 -2.32 -18.84
CA SER A 265 -1.49 -1.42 -18.24
C SER A 265 -2.91 -1.84 -18.60
N GLU A 266 -3.89 -1.52 -17.76
CA GLU A 266 -5.33 -1.75 -18.01
C GLU A 266 -5.82 -1.26 -19.39
N LYS A 267 -5.23 -0.18 -19.92
CA LYS A 267 -5.55 0.34 -21.27
C LYS A 267 -5.29 -0.66 -22.40
N LEU A 268 -4.47 -1.68 -22.17
CA LEU A 268 -4.15 -2.74 -23.12
C LEU A 268 -4.95 -4.02 -22.85
N LEU A 269 -5.80 -4.05 -21.82
CA LEU A 269 -6.54 -5.25 -21.41
C LEU A 269 -7.40 -5.78 -22.56
N ASP A 270 -8.19 -4.92 -23.19
CA ASP A 270 -9.06 -5.32 -24.31
C ASP A 270 -8.23 -5.88 -25.48
N SER A 271 -7.13 -5.22 -25.84
CA SER A 271 -6.22 -5.68 -26.90
C SER A 271 -5.55 -7.01 -26.57
N VAL A 272 -5.16 -7.21 -25.31
CA VAL A 272 -4.56 -8.47 -24.83
C VAL A 272 -5.60 -9.57 -24.83
N GLN A 273 -6.81 -9.33 -24.36
CA GLN A 273 -7.88 -10.35 -24.35
C GLN A 273 -8.33 -10.74 -25.75
N ALA A 274 -8.33 -9.80 -26.71
CA ALA A 274 -8.69 -10.07 -28.09
C ALA A 274 -7.63 -10.85 -28.87
N SER A 275 -6.34 -10.61 -28.59
CA SER A 275 -5.24 -11.12 -29.42
C SER A 275 -4.37 -12.18 -28.74
N CYS A 276 -4.36 -12.26 -27.41
CA CYS A 276 -3.54 -13.22 -26.66
C CYS A 276 -4.42 -14.32 -26.05
N HIS A 277 -4.44 -15.48 -26.69
CA HIS A 277 -5.03 -16.69 -26.12
C HIS A 277 -3.94 -17.66 -25.67
N LEU A 278 -4.22 -18.47 -24.64
CA LEU A 278 -3.25 -19.46 -24.16
C LEU A 278 -2.82 -20.38 -25.31
N GLY A 279 -1.51 -20.53 -25.53
CA GLY A 279 -0.95 -21.34 -26.62
C GLY A 279 -0.88 -20.64 -27.99
N SER A 280 -1.39 -19.42 -28.13
CA SER A 280 -1.25 -18.64 -29.37
C SER A 280 0.18 -18.11 -29.53
N LYS A 281 0.68 -18.06 -30.77
CA LYS A 281 1.94 -17.40 -31.10
C LYS A 281 1.66 -15.92 -31.39
N ILE A 282 2.35 -15.03 -30.69
CA ILE A 282 2.21 -13.59 -30.85
C ILE A 282 3.57 -12.92 -31.08
N THR A 283 3.52 -11.73 -31.67
CA THR A 283 4.63 -10.78 -31.74
C THR A 283 4.23 -9.54 -30.96
N ALA A 284 5.10 -9.07 -30.07
CA ALA A 284 4.81 -7.89 -29.25
C ALA A 284 6.06 -7.04 -28.98
N ASP A 285 5.83 -5.74 -28.81
CA ASP A 285 6.86 -4.77 -28.42
C ASP A 285 6.84 -4.56 -26.90
N PHE A 286 8.00 -4.64 -26.26
CA PHE A 286 8.18 -4.48 -24.82
C PHE A 286 9.14 -3.34 -24.50
N ASP A 287 8.77 -2.48 -23.55
CA ASP A 287 9.75 -1.65 -22.85
C ASP A 287 10.48 -2.53 -21.82
N VAL A 288 11.78 -2.72 -22.02
CA VAL A 288 12.64 -3.58 -21.21
C VAL A 288 13.49 -2.72 -20.30
N THR A 289 13.27 -2.83 -18.98
CA THR A 289 14.09 -2.18 -17.96
C THR A 289 15.03 -3.19 -17.31
N THR A 290 16.33 -3.00 -17.42
CA THR A 290 17.32 -3.81 -16.70
C THR A 290 17.63 -3.18 -15.34
N ILE A 291 17.30 -3.91 -14.28
CA ILE A 291 17.59 -3.57 -12.88
C ILE A 291 18.66 -4.53 -12.41
N GLY A 292 19.75 -4.05 -11.83
CA GLY A 292 20.77 -4.94 -11.32
C GLY A 292 21.59 -4.34 -10.21
N ASN A 293 22.49 -5.16 -9.68
CA ASN A 293 23.53 -4.72 -8.76
C ASN A 293 24.89 -4.91 -9.42
N THR A 294 25.61 -3.80 -9.56
CA THR A 294 26.88 -3.72 -10.29
C THR A 294 28.02 -4.43 -9.56
N THR A 295 27.94 -4.52 -8.23
CA THR A 295 28.96 -5.09 -7.35
C THR A 295 28.93 -6.61 -7.35
N VAL A 296 27.74 -7.22 -7.46
CA VAL A 296 27.54 -8.68 -7.39
C VAL A 296 27.06 -9.29 -8.70
N GLN A 297 27.02 -8.50 -9.78
CA GLN A 297 26.68 -8.93 -11.15
C GLN A 297 25.32 -9.61 -11.30
N VAL A 298 24.40 -9.43 -10.34
CA VAL A 298 23.02 -9.89 -10.46
C VAL A 298 22.22 -8.87 -11.25
N GLN A 299 21.48 -9.32 -12.26
CA GLN A 299 20.65 -8.47 -13.09
C GLN A 299 19.30 -9.15 -13.35
N LYS A 300 18.27 -8.33 -13.46
CA LYS A 300 16.92 -8.73 -13.82
C LYS A 300 16.39 -7.80 -14.90
N LYS A 301 15.83 -8.39 -15.96
CA LYS A 301 15.04 -7.66 -16.95
C LYS A 301 13.58 -7.63 -16.50
N SER A 302 13.00 -6.44 -16.49
CA SER A 302 11.57 -6.20 -16.31
C SER A 302 10.98 -5.80 -17.66
N TYR A 303 9.88 -6.46 -18.06
CA TYR A 303 9.24 -6.23 -19.35
C TYR A 303 7.88 -5.56 -19.14
N LEU A 304 7.63 -4.48 -19.88
CA LEU A 304 6.33 -3.81 -19.93
C LEU A 304 5.81 -3.88 -21.36
N LEU A 305 4.67 -4.52 -21.58
CA LEU A 305 4.02 -4.60 -22.88
C LEU A 305 3.65 -3.19 -23.35
N LYS A 306 4.10 -2.86 -24.56
CA LYS A 306 3.78 -1.59 -25.21
C LYS A 306 2.63 -1.75 -26.19
N GLN A 307 2.69 -2.79 -27.01
CA GLN A 307 1.66 -3.13 -28.00
C GLN A 307 1.85 -4.56 -28.51
N ILE A 308 0.76 -5.15 -28.99
CA ILE A 308 0.76 -6.38 -29.78
C ILE A 308 0.78 -5.98 -31.25
N VAL A 309 1.59 -6.66 -32.06
CA VAL A 309 1.79 -6.37 -33.48
C VAL A 309 0.78 -7.12 -34.34
#